data_AF-A0A431IS14-F1
#
_entry.id   AF-A0A431IS14-F1
#
_cell.length_a   1.000
_cell.length_b   1.000
_cell.length_c   1.000
_cell.angle_alpha   90.00
_cell.angle_beta   90.00
_cell.angle_gamma   90.00
#
_symmetry.space_group_name_H-M   'P 1'
#
loop_
_entity.id
_entity.type
_entity.pdbx_description
1 polymer ?
#
loop_
_entity_poly.entity_id
_entity_poly.type
_entity_poly.pdbx_seq_one_letter_code
_entity_poly.pdbx_strand_id
1 'polypeptide(L)'
;SSSVGISEQKTIYNESTNWNLLLNQIDSYYLPFGINYTEEYFTETNINFTNFTVIAVFDQVYGNGGHSIDITNITEYENNIVVTVENLLTGNGSSVVTQPYHIVKIPKTTKPIVFE
;
A
#
# COMPACT_ATOMS: atom_id res chain seq x y z
N SER A 1 -7.37 -1.74 -22.16
CA SER A 1 -7.96 -2.42 -21.00
C SER A 1 -7.88 -1.45 -19.84
N SER A 2 -9.01 -0.92 -19.39
CA SER A 2 -9.05 -0.14 -18.15
C SER A 2 -8.77 -1.09 -16.99
N SER A 3 -7.72 -0.83 -16.21
CA SER A 3 -7.45 -1.60 -15.00
C SER A 3 -8.58 -1.39 -14.00
N VAL A 4 -9.06 -2.45 -13.38
CA VAL A 4 -9.97 -2.36 -12.23
C VAL A 4 -9.08 -2.14 -11.01
N GLY A 5 -9.20 -0.97 -10.37
CA GLY A 5 -8.41 -0.60 -9.18
C GLY A 5 -6.95 -0.30 -9.47
N ILE A 6 -6.16 -0.33 -8.39
CA ILE A 6 -4.69 -0.27 -8.40
C ILE A 6 -4.13 -1.66 -8.69
N SER A 7 -2.98 -1.78 -9.34
CA SER A 7 -2.35 -3.09 -9.53
C SER A 7 -1.93 -3.68 -8.18
N GLU A 8 -2.16 -4.98 -8.00
CA GLU A 8 -1.59 -5.76 -6.89
C GLU A 8 -0.08 -5.59 -6.89
N GLN A 9 0.49 -5.17 -5.75
CA GLN A 9 1.91 -4.90 -5.63
C GLN A 9 2.38 -4.87 -4.18
N LYS A 10 3.65 -5.22 -3.98
CA LYS A 10 4.41 -4.97 -2.75
C LYS A 10 5.58 -4.08 -3.14
N THR A 11 5.58 -2.81 -2.73
CA THR A 11 6.52 -1.81 -3.26
C THR A 11 7.13 -0.96 -2.17
N ILE A 12 8.42 -0.67 -2.34
CA ILE A 12 9.21 0.18 -1.45
C ILE A 12 9.41 1.51 -2.16
N TYR A 13 9.00 2.59 -1.51
CA TYR A 13 9.21 3.95 -1.99
C TYR A 13 10.28 4.63 -1.15
N ASN A 14 11.36 5.03 -1.82
CA ASN A 14 12.50 5.71 -1.20
C ASN A 14 12.63 7.18 -1.62
N GLU A 15 11.77 7.65 -2.51
CA GLU A 15 11.82 8.98 -3.10
C GLU A 15 10.41 9.51 -3.33
N SER A 16 10.25 10.83 -3.20
CA SER A 16 8.96 11.49 -3.39
C SER A 16 8.41 11.35 -4.80
N THR A 17 9.28 11.27 -5.82
CA THR A 17 8.85 11.12 -7.22
C THR A 17 7.99 9.88 -7.42
N ASN A 18 8.48 8.71 -7.03
CA ASN A 18 7.75 7.44 -7.21
C ASN A 18 6.53 7.34 -6.30
N TRP A 19 6.64 7.88 -5.08
CA TRP A 19 5.51 7.95 -4.16
C TRP A 19 4.37 8.82 -4.71
N ASN A 20 4.70 10.00 -5.24
CA ASN A 20 3.72 10.90 -5.85
C ASN A 20 3.09 10.30 -7.11
N LEU A 21 3.83 9.49 -7.87
CA LEU A 21 3.25 8.74 -8.99
C LEU A 21 2.19 7.74 -8.52
N LEU A 22 2.42 7.01 -7.43
CA LEU A 22 1.41 6.13 -6.83
C LEU A 22 0.20 6.94 -6.34
N LEU A 23 0.40 8.03 -5.59
CA LEU A 23 -0.70 8.88 -5.11
C LEU A 23 -1.57 9.39 -6.27
N ASN A 24 -0.93 9.92 -7.31
CA ASN A 24 -1.63 10.39 -8.50
C ASN A 24 -2.38 9.27 -9.23
N GLN A 25 -1.85 8.04 -9.25
CA GLN A 25 -2.54 6.90 -9.84
C GLN A 25 -3.80 6.55 -9.05
N ILE A 26 -3.73 6.56 -7.72
CA ILE A 26 -4.86 6.32 -6.81
C ILE A 26 -5.93 7.38 -7.02
N ASP A 27 -5.57 8.66 -6.92
CA ASP A 27 -6.54 9.74 -7.07
C ASP A 27 -7.13 9.77 -8.47
N SER A 28 -6.34 9.52 -9.52
CA SER A 28 -6.86 9.44 -10.90
C SER A 28 -7.89 8.32 -11.08
N TYR A 29 -7.75 7.20 -10.36
CA TYR A 29 -8.73 6.11 -10.40
C TYR A 29 -10.04 6.48 -9.70
N TYR A 30 -9.96 7.17 -8.56
CA TYR A 30 -11.13 7.49 -7.73
C TYR A 30 -11.81 8.83 -8.09
N LEU A 31 -11.11 9.74 -8.75
CA LEU A 31 -11.61 11.07 -9.14
C LEU A 31 -12.91 11.02 -9.97
N PRO A 32 -13.11 10.09 -10.94
CA PRO A 32 -14.38 9.98 -11.66
C PRO A 32 -15.60 9.66 -10.76
N PHE A 33 -15.36 9.14 -9.55
CA PHE A 33 -16.39 8.91 -8.54
C PHE A 33 -16.57 10.10 -7.59
N GLY A 34 -15.86 11.22 -7.83
CA GLY A 34 -15.92 12.44 -7.03
C GLY A 34 -15.15 12.34 -5.70
N ILE A 35 -14.20 11.42 -5.60
CA ILE A 35 -13.45 11.13 -4.37
C ILE A 35 -12.00 11.57 -4.56
N ASN A 36 -11.47 12.39 -3.64
CA ASN A 36 -10.04 12.65 -3.56
C ASN A 36 -9.42 11.69 -2.56
N TYR A 37 -9.09 10.49 -3.02
CA TYR A 37 -8.93 9.33 -2.16
C TYR A 37 -7.76 9.47 -1.18
N THR A 38 -6.61 9.96 -1.65
CA THR A 38 -5.43 10.09 -0.78
C THR A 38 -5.63 11.20 0.25
N GLU A 39 -6.35 12.28 -0.08
CA GLU A 39 -6.68 13.34 0.89
C GLU A 39 -7.70 12.87 1.95
N GLU A 40 -8.69 12.08 1.54
CA GLU A 40 -9.77 11.63 2.43
C GLU A 40 -9.37 10.46 3.34
N TYR A 41 -8.58 9.51 2.83
CA TYR A 41 -8.35 8.22 3.50
C TYR A 41 -6.92 8.00 3.98
N PHE A 42 -5.92 8.74 3.49
CA PHE A 42 -4.54 8.55 3.97
C PHE A 42 -4.28 9.45 5.17
N THR A 43 -3.54 8.92 6.14
CA THR A 43 -3.16 9.66 7.35
C THR A 43 -2.02 10.66 7.10
N GLU A 44 -1.16 10.37 6.13
CA GLU A 44 -0.03 11.22 5.75
C GLU A 44 0.41 10.93 4.31
N THR A 45 0.55 11.97 3.49
CA THR A 45 1.02 11.87 2.11
C THR A 45 2.35 12.63 1.88
N ASN A 46 2.64 13.65 2.70
CA ASN A 46 3.87 14.43 2.63
C ASN A 46 4.98 13.81 3.50
N ILE A 47 5.80 12.94 2.90
CA ILE A 47 6.84 12.18 3.60
C ILE A 47 8.23 12.80 3.39
N ASN A 48 8.99 12.95 4.48
CA ASN A 48 10.41 13.29 4.40
C ASN A 48 11.25 12.03 4.06
N PHE A 49 11.49 11.80 2.77
CA PHE A 49 12.25 10.65 2.26
C PHE A 49 13.76 10.67 2.58
N THR A 50 14.29 11.75 3.17
CA THR A 50 15.63 11.75 3.77
C THR A 50 15.64 10.93 5.06
N ASN A 51 14.53 10.93 5.80
CA ASN A 51 14.43 10.29 7.11
C ASN A 51 13.62 9.00 7.10
N PHE A 52 12.81 8.77 6.06
CA PHE A 52 11.88 7.65 6.00
C PHE A 52 11.92 6.90 4.66
N THR A 53 11.56 5.62 4.74
CA THR A 53 11.21 4.75 3.61
C THR A 53 9.76 4.33 3.79
N VAL A 54 8.98 4.33 2.71
CA VAL A 54 7.58 3.88 2.72
C VAL A 54 7.51 2.46 2.15
N ILE A 55 6.71 1.61 2.78
CA ILE A 55 6.37 0.27 2.29
C ILE A 55 4.86 0.25 2.08
N ALA A 56 4.43 -0.05 0.87
CA ALA A 56 3.03 -0.16 0.51
C ALA A 56 2.73 -1.54 -0.07
N VAL A 57 1.65 -2.16 0.40
CA VAL A 57 1.11 -3.40 -0.16
C VAL A 57 -0.33 -3.16 -0.60
N PHE A 58 -0.64 -3.56 -1.83
CA PHE A 58 -1.98 -3.52 -2.41
C PHE A 58 -2.30 -4.93 -2.87
N ASP A 59 -3.50 -5.40 -2.52
CA ASP A 59 -4.02 -6.66 -3.01
C ASP A 59 -4.82 -6.46 -4.31
N GLN A 60 -5.26 -7.55 -4.89
CA GLN A 60 -6.24 -7.57 -5.97
C GLN A 60 -7.59 -6.97 -5.54
N VAL A 61 -8.42 -6.66 -6.53
CA VAL A 61 -9.80 -6.24 -6.31
C VAL A 61 -10.68 -7.46 -6.09
N TYR A 62 -11.40 -7.48 -4.97
CA TYR A 62 -12.36 -8.52 -4.63
C TYR A 62 -13.79 -8.10 -4.92
N GLY A 63 -14.61 -9.03 -5.41
CA GLY A 63 -16.04 -8.81 -5.67
C GLY A 63 -16.93 -8.79 -4.43
N ASN A 64 -16.34 -9.03 -3.25
CA ASN A 64 -17.00 -9.05 -1.95
C ASN A 64 -16.15 -8.30 -0.92
N GLY A 65 -16.77 -7.97 0.23
CA GLY A 65 -16.14 -7.21 1.29
C GLY A 65 -15.40 -8.07 2.30
N GLY A 66 -14.77 -7.42 3.29
CA GLY A 66 -14.18 -8.08 4.46
C GLY A 66 -12.83 -8.73 4.21
N HIS A 67 -12.11 -8.35 3.15
CA HIS A 67 -10.74 -8.77 2.90
C HIS A 67 -9.76 -7.78 3.53
N SER A 68 -8.58 -8.25 3.92
CA SER A 68 -7.46 -7.42 4.34
C SER A 68 -6.16 -7.91 3.70
N ILE A 69 -5.18 -7.02 3.58
CA ILE A 69 -3.78 -7.34 3.35
C ILE A 69 -3.00 -6.55 4.38
N ASP A 70 -2.13 -7.22 5.12
CA ASP A 70 -1.62 -6.71 6.38
C ASP A 70 -0.10 -6.87 6.42
N ILE A 71 0.62 -5.78 6.63
CA ILE A 71 2.00 -5.84 7.08
C ILE A 71 1.97 -6.18 8.58
N THR A 72 2.21 -7.44 8.92
CA THR A 72 2.07 -7.93 10.30
C THR A 72 3.37 -7.85 11.10
N ASN A 73 4.51 -7.84 10.41
CA ASN A 73 5.81 -7.70 11.04
C ASN A 73 6.85 -7.01 10.14
N ILE A 74 7.75 -6.25 10.75
CA ILE A 74 8.93 -5.67 10.10
C ILE A 74 10.12 -5.94 11.02
N THR A 75 10.97 -6.89 10.64
CA THR A 75 12.14 -7.28 11.45
C THR A 75 13.43 -6.91 10.73
N GLU A 76 14.25 -6.11 11.40
CA GLU A 76 15.58 -5.77 10.92
C GLU A 76 16.61 -6.81 11.38
N TYR A 77 17.30 -7.41 10.42
CA TYR A 77 18.45 -8.29 10.61
C TYR A 77 19.75 -7.57 10.26
N GLU A 78 20.88 -8.25 10.44
CA GLU A 78 22.21 -7.70 10.10
C GLU A 78 22.28 -7.25 8.64
N ASN A 79 21.78 -8.07 7.71
CA ASN A 79 21.97 -7.87 6.27
C ASN A 79 20.73 -7.39 5.51
N ASN A 80 19.54 -7.48 6.10
CA ASN A 80 18.28 -7.18 5.43
C ASN A 80 17.20 -6.80 6.43
N ILE A 81 16.09 -6.29 5.91
CA ILE A 81 14.83 -6.16 6.65
C ILE A 81 13.83 -7.11 6.01
N VAL A 82 13.15 -7.91 6.84
CA VAL A 82 12.05 -8.78 6.39
C VAL A 82 10.74 -8.10 6.73
N VAL A 83 9.86 -7.99 5.74
CA VAL A 83 8.50 -7.49 5.87
C VAL A 83 7.54 -8.66 5.63
N THR A 84 6.84 -9.09 6.67
CA THR A 84 5.86 -10.17 6.59
C THR A 84 4.51 -9.59 6.19
N VAL A 85 3.91 -10.14 5.12
CA VAL A 85 2.62 -9.70 4.59
C VAL A 85 1.63 -10.85 4.60
N GLU A 86 0.52 -10.69 5.31
CA GLU A 86 -0.51 -11.72 5.46
C GLU A 86 -1.88 -11.16 5.11
N ASN A 87 -2.80 -12.02 4.66
CA ASN A 87 -4.22 -11.68 4.56
C ASN A 87 -4.92 -12.16 5.84
N LEU A 88 -5.01 -11.30 6.87
CA LEU A 88 -5.61 -11.70 8.15
C LEU A 88 -7.13 -11.95 8.01
N LEU A 89 -7.78 -11.30 7.05
CA LEU A 89 -9.17 -11.49 6.70
C LEU A 89 -9.30 -11.90 5.23
N THR A 90 -10.05 -12.97 4.97
CA THR A 90 -10.21 -13.55 3.61
C THR A 90 -11.61 -13.33 3.04
N GLY A 91 -12.27 -12.26 3.46
CA GLY A 91 -13.60 -11.89 2.97
C GLY A 91 -14.75 -12.28 3.89
N ASN A 92 -15.92 -11.70 3.60
CA ASN A 92 -17.18 -12.03 4.25
C ASN A 92 -18.31 -12.10 3.20
N GLY A 93 -19.56 -12.31 3.65
CA GLY A 93 -20.74 -12.42 2.79
C GLY A 93 -21.24 -11.09 2.18
N SER A 94 -20.53 -9.98 2.36
CA SER A 94 -20.91 -8.67 1.80
C SER A 94 -20.66 -8.62 0.30
N SER A 95 -21.62 -8.15 -0.49
CA SER A 95 -21.47 -7.97 -1.94
C SER A 95 -20.77 -6.65 -2.32
N VAL A 96 -20.07 -6.00 -1.38
CA VAL A 96 -19.36 -4.74 -1.63
C VAL A 96 -18.00 -5.05 -2.26
N VAL A 97 -17.73 -4.50 -3.44
CA VAL A 97 -16.41 -4.60 -4.09
C VAL A 97 -15.37 -3.87 -3.23
N THR A 98 -14.23 -4.51 -2.95
CA THR A 98 -13.17 -3.94 -2.11
C THR A 98 -11.78 -4.18 -2.68
N GLN A 99 -10.84 -3.29 -2.37
CA GLN A 99 -9.42 -3.47 -2.66
C GLN A 99 -8.61 -3.20 -1.38
N PRO A 100 -8.14 -4.25 -0.70
CA PRO A 100 -7.28 -4.11 0.47
C PRO A 100 -5.94 -3.45 0.14
N TYR A 101 -5.46 -2.62 1.07
CA TYR A 101 -4.10 -2.10 1.07
C TYR A 101 -3.62 -1.85 2.50
N HIS A 102 -2.29 -1.84 2.68
CA HIS A 102 -1.67 -1.40 3.93
C HIS A 102 -0.37 -0.67 3.61
N ILE A 103 -0.20 0.52 4.19
CA ILE A 103 0.93 1.40 3.96
C ILE A 103 1.53 1.77 5.32
N VAL A 104 2.84 1.61 5.44
CA VAL A 104 3.61 1.98 6.63
C VAL A 104 4.87 2.74 6.20
N LYS A 105 5.44 3.49 7.14
CA LYS A 105 6.77 4.10 6.97
C LYS A 105 7.71 3.61 8.07
N ILE A 106 8.97 3.41 7.69
CA ILE A 106 10.05 3.03 8.58
C ILE A 106 11.19 4.06 8.49
N PRO A 107 12.10 4.13 9.48
CA PRO A 107 13.31 4.92 9.36
C PRO A 107 14.06 4.60 8.07
N LYS A 108 14.70 5.62 7.48
CA LYS A 108 15.47 5.47 6.24
C LYS A 108 16.50 4.35 6.39
N THR A 109 16.57 3.49 5.38
CA THR A 109 17.52 2.38 5.36
C THR A 109 18.14 2.21 3.99
N THR A 110 19.34 1.66 3.96
CA THR A 110 20.02 1.16 2.76
C THR A 110 20.04 -0.37 2.70
N LYS A 111 19.57 -1.04 3.76
CA LYS A 111 19.46 -2.50 3.78
C LYS A 111 18.42 -2.95 2.76
N PRO A 112 18.65 -4.05 2.03
CA PRO A 112 17.63 -4.64 1.18
C PRO A 112 16.42 -5.02 2.03
N ILE A 113 15.24 -4.69 1.53
CA ILE A 113 13.95 -5.08 2.12
C ILE A 113 13.41 -6.22 1.27
N VAL A 114 13.06 -7.32 1.93
CA VAL A 114 12.45 -8.50 1.30
C VAL A 114 11.07 -8.74 1.89
N PHE A 115 10.15 -9.21 1.06
CA PHE A 115 8.79 -9.55 1.47
C PHE A 115 8.66 -11.05 1.65
N GLU A 116 8.02 -11.46 2.73
CA GLU A 116 7.59 -12.84 3.00
C GLU A 116 6.05 -12.92 2.96
#